data_AF-A0AAW4U6X7-F1
#
_entry.id   AF-A0AAW4U6X7-F1
#
_cell.length_a   1.000
_cell.length_b   1.000
_cell.length_c   1.000
_cell.angle_alpha   90.00
_cell.angle_beta   90.00
_cell.angle_gamma   90.00
#
_symmetry.space_group_name_H-M   'P 1'
#
loop_
_entity.id
_entity.type
_entity.pdbx_description
1 polymer ?
#
loop_
_entity_poly.entity_id
_entity_poly.type
_entity_poly.pdbx_seq_one_letter_code
_entity_poly.pdbx_strand_id
1 'polypeptide(L)'
;MIKTWFKEYEKIKDKAVVVYPYEWDCMSEKQRNKILSKKTVIMSGESGYACKYYEIIGNVNNLSDHDCAIIADGGNLCFGYRMEGQRIVVYTD
;
A
#
# COMPACT_ATOMS: atom_id res chain seq x y z
N MET A 1 -17.75 -3.57 -17.48
CA MET A 1 -16.72 -2.51 -17.40
C MET A 1 -15.91 -2.79 -16.15
N ILE A 2 -14.61 -3.05 -16.29
CA ILE A 2 -13.73 -3.24 -15.13
C ILE A 2 -13.60 -1.88 -14.43
N LYS A 3 -13.83 -1.85 -13.11
CA LYS A 3 -13.78 -0.61 -12.32
C LYS A 3 -12.35 -0.42 -11.79
N THR A 4 -11.74 0.71 -12.15
CA THR A 4 -10.46 1.16 -11.59
C THR A 4 -10.67 2.36 -10.67
N TRP A 5 -9.62 2.72 -9.93
CA TRP A 5 -9.62 3.76 -8.89
C TRP A 5 -8.53 4.81 -9.11
N PHE A 6 -8.11 5.03 -10.36
CA PHE A 6 -7.04 5.98 -10.70
C PHE A 6 -7.34 7.42 -10.26
N LYS A 7 -8.61 7.86 -10.33
CA LYS A 7 -8.99 9.22 -9.91
C LYS A 7 -8.84 9.41 -8.40
N GLU A 8 -9.20 8.39 -7.64
CA GLU A 8 -9.04 8.37 -6.18
C GLU A 8 -7.55 8.28 -5.84
N TYR A 9 -6.81 7.37 -6.48
CA TYR A 9 -5.37 7.23 -6.35
C TYR A 9 -4.63 8.56 -6.51
N GLU A 10 -4.90 9.31 -7.58
CA GLU A 10 -4.26 10.61 -7.81
C GLU A 10 -4.48 11.63 -6.69
N LYS A 11 -5.60 11.55 -5.96
CA LYS A 11 -5.90 12.44 -4.83
C LYS A 11 -5.16 12.06 -3.54
N ILE A 12 -4.80 10.79 -3.39
CA ILE A 12 -4.27 10.24 -2.13
C ILE A 12 -2.82 9.76 -2.23
N LYS A 13 -2.26 9.61 -3.44
CA LYS A 13 -0.91 9.05 -3.67
C LYS A 13 0.20 9.75 -2.90
N ASP A 14 0.08 11.06 -2.66
CA ASP A 14 1.11 11.82 -1.95
C ASP A 14 1.12 11.57 -0.43
N LYS A 15 0.00 11.04 0.11
CA LYS A 15 -0.17 10.75 1.54
C LYS A 15 0.45 9.42 1.96
N ALA A 16 0.77 8.53 1.03
CA ALA A 16 1.43 7.28 1.34
C ALA A 16 2.64 7.03 0.44
N VAL A 17 3.37 5.97 0.76
CA VAL A 17 4.45 5.45 -0.06
C VAL A 17 4.39 3.93 -0.01
N VAL A 18 4.53 3.31 -1.18
CA VAL A 18 4.78 1.87 -1.27
C VAL A 18 6.29 1.66 -1.29
N VAL A 19 6.80 0.82 -0.41
CA VAL A 19 8.23 0.50 -0.29
C VAL A 19 8.46 -0.99 -0.51
N TYR A 20 9.60 -1.37 -1.07
CA TYR A 20 10.00 -2.77 -1.13
C TYR A 20 10.82 -3.17 0.10
N PRO A 21 10.75 -4.44 0.56
CA PRO A 21 11.46 -4.88 1.77
C PRO A 21 12.97 -4.60 1.71
N TYR A 22 13.60 -4.89 0.57
CA TYR A 22 15.03 -4.64 0.39
C TYR A 22 15.39 -3.15 0.49
N GLU A 23 14.51 -2.24 0.03
CA GLU A 23 14.74 -0.79 0.14
C GLU A 23 14.58 -0.34 1.58
N TRP A 24 13.55 -0.86 2.25
CA TRP A 24 13.25 -0.55 3.64
C TRP A 24 14.37 -1.01 4.59
N ASP A 25 14.90 -2.21 4.38
CA ASP A 25 15.96 -2.78 5.20
C ASP A 25 17.31 -2.09 4.97
N CYS A 26 17.56 -1.58 3.75
CA CYS A 26 18.74 -0.76 3.46
C CYS A 26 18.69 0.64 4.09
N MET A 27 17.53 1.09 4.58
CA MET A 27 17.40 2.41 5.22
C MET A 27 17.82 2.38 6.69
N SER A 28 18.57 3.40 7.10
CA SER A 28 18.80 3.65 8.53
C SER A 28 17.48 3.90 9.26
N GLU A 29 17.47 3.61 10.57
CA GLU A 29 16.30 3.86 11.42
C GLU A 29 15.85 5.33 11.36
N LYS A 30 16.79 6.27 11.32
CA LYS A 30 16.50 7.71 11.18
C LYS A 30 15.76 8.03 9.87
N GLN A 31 16.11 7.36 8.78
CA GLN A 31 15.41 7.52 7.49
C GLN A 31 13.99 6.93 7.57
N ARG A 32 13.84 5.72 8.12
CA ARG A 32 12.54 5.07 8.30
C ARG A 32 11.60 5.91 9.17
N ASN A 33 12.07 6.38 10.32
CA ASN A 33 11.29 7.23 11.23
C ASN A 33 10.89 8.57 10.59
N LYS A 34 11.75 9.14 9.73
CA LYS A 34 11.41 10.35 8.97
C LYS A 34 10.28 10.11 7.95
N ILE A 35 10.19 8.93 7.38
CA ILE A 35 9.11 8.57 6.44
C ILE A 35 7.83 8.28 7.24
N LEU A 36 7.90 7.44 8.27
CA LEU A 36 6.76 7.06 9.12
C LEU A 36 6.08 8.26 9.80
N SER A 37 6.82 9.32 10.10
CA SER A 37 6.28 10.56 10.67
C SER A 37 5.57 11.48 9.66
N LYS A 38 5.67 11.21 8.36
CA LYS A 38 5.13 12.09 7.30
C LYS A 38 4.16 11.40 6.35
N LYS A 39 4.36 10.12 6.09
CA LYS A 39 3.60 9.33 5.12
C LYS A 39 3.12 8.04 5.74
N THR A 40 1.95 7.59 5.28
CA THR A 40 1.53 6.21 5.48
C THR A 40 2.47 5.30 4.68
N VAL A 41 3.00 4.25 5.30
CA VAL A 41 3.97 3.34 4.67
C VAL A 41 3.30 2.00 4.45
N ILE A 42 3.31 1.56 3.19
CA ILE A 42 2.79 0.26 2.77
C ILE A 42 3.96 -0.52 2.21
N MET A 43 4.31 -1.64 2.85
CA MET A 43 5.38 -2.51 2.39
C MET A 43 4.84 -3.50 1.35
N SER A 44 5.48 -3.59 0.20
CA SER A 44 5.22 -4.64 -0.78
C SER A 44 5.64 -5.98 -0.21
N GLY A 45 4.75 -6.97 -0.29
CA GLY A 45 5.03 -8.34 0.07
C GLY A 45 5.24 -9.22 -1.16
N GLU A 46 5.14 -10.52 -0.90
CA GLU A 46 5.15 -11.58 -1.91
C GLU A 46 3.92 -11.54 -2.83
N SER A 47 4.00 -12.29 -3.94
CA SER A 47 2.85 -12.59 -4.79
C SER A 47 2.37 -14.02 -4.51
N GLY A 48 1.05 -14.19 -4.37
CA GLY A 48 0.40 -15.48 -4.29
C GLY A 48 -0.31 -15.86 -5.59
N TYR A 49 -1.10 -16.94 -5.55
CA TYR A 49 -1.98 -17.28 -6.66
C TYR A 49 -3.07 -16.22 -6.81
N ALA A 50 -3.12 -15.55 -7.97
CA ALA A 50 -4.10 -14.50 -8.29
C ALA A 50 -4.19 -13.37 -7.23
N CYS A 51 -3.09 -13.11 -6.52
CA CYS A 51 -3.04 -12.03 -5.55
C CYS A 51 -1.64 -11.51 -5.28
N LYS A 52 -1.56 -10.28 -4.79
CA LYS A 52 -0.35 -9.68 -4.24
C LYS A 52 -0.60 -9.17 -2.84
N TYR A 53 0.40 -9.37 -1.98
CA TYR A 53 0.32 -9.01 -0.58
C TYR A 53 1.04 -7.71 -0.30
N TYR A 54 0.50 -6.94 0.64
CA TYR A 54 1.11 -5.73 1.16
C TYR A 54 0.87 -5.62 2.66
N GLU A 55 1.68 -4.88 3.38
CA GLU A 55 1.54 -4.70 4.83
C GLU A 55 1.60 -3.21 5.20
N ILE A 56 0.66 -2.75 6.04
CA ILE A 56 0.66 -1.37 6.53
C ILE A 56 1.62 -1.29 7.71
N ILE A 57 2.77 -0.63 7.51
CA ILE A 57 3.82 -0.50 8.53
C ILE A 57 3.59 0.74 9.42
N GLY A 58 2.88 1.74 8.91
CA GLY A 58 2.48 2.90 9.68
C GLY A 58 1.48 3.76 8.93
N ASN A 59 0.49 4.33 9.63
CA ASN A 59 -0.60 5.07 9.02
C ASN A 59 -0.77 6.48 9.63
N VAL A 60 0.25 7.33 9.51
CA VAL A 60 0.23 8.68 10.09
C VAL A 60 -0.84 9.60 9.49
N ASN A 61 -1.27 9.33 8.25
CA ASN A 61 -2.28 10.12 7.57
C ASN A 61 -3.71 9.62 7.78
N ASN A 62 -3.92 8.63 8.67
CA ASN A 62 -5.24 8.04 8.98
C ASN A 62 -6.03 7.64 7.73
N LEU A 63 -5.33 7.04 6.75
CA LEU A 63 -5.97 6.50 5.55
C LEU A 63 -6.85 5.31 5.92
N SER A 64 -7.98 5.17 5.23
CA SER A 64 -8.82 3.99 5.38
C SER A 64 -8.13 2.76 4.77
N ASP A 65 -8.55 1.55 5.17
CA ASP A 65 -8.06 0.31 4.55
C ASP A 65 -8.27 0.32 3.02
N HIS A 66 -9.36 0.95 2.58
CA HIS A 66 -9.65 1.10 1.16
C HIS A 66 -8.67 2.03 0.44
N ASP A 67 -8.36 3.17 1.04
CA ASP A 67 -7.35 4.10 0.52
C ASP A 67 -5.97 3.42 0.43
N CYS A 68 -5.61 2.67 1.47
CA CYS A 68 -4.37 1.89 1.49
C CYS A 68 -4.35 0.85 0.37
N ALA A 69 -5.45 0.14 0.13
CA ALA A 69 -5.54 -0.84 -0.95
C ALA A 69 -5.47 -0.21 -2.34
N ILE A 70 -6.11 0.95 -2.54
CA ILE A 70 -6.00 1.73 -3.79
C ILE A 70 -4.53 2.09 -4.05
N ILE A 71 -3.82 2.56 -3.02
CA ILE A 71 -2.41 2.94 -3.16
C ILE A 71 -1.50 1.72 -3.39
N ALA A 72 -1.75 0.61 -2.67
CA ALA A 72 -1.00 -0.63 -2.80
C ALA A 72 -1.03 -1.18 -4.24
N ASP A 73 -2.18 -1.11 -4.92
CA ASP A 73 -2.33 -1.55 -6.31
C ASP A 73 -2.17 -0.41 -7.34
N GLY A 74 -1.66 0.76 -6.93
CA GLY A 74 -1.44 1.89 -7.84
C GLY A 74 -2.70 2.41 -8.55
N GLY A 75 -3.87 2.24 -7.93
CA GLY A 75 -5.17 2.64 -8.47
C GLY A 75 -5.83 1.63 -9.42
N ASN A 76 -5.19 0.49 -9.71
CA ASN A 76 -5.76 -0.54 -10.56
C ASN A 76 -6.97 -1.21 -9.86
N LEU A 77 -6.75 -1.83 -8.70
CA LEU A 77 -7.70 -2.48 -7.76
C LEU A 77 -8.93 -3.13 -8.42
N CYS A 78 -8.72 -3.75 -9.59
CA CYS A 78 -9.79 -4.17 -10.50
C CYS A 78 -10.63 -5.32 -9.95
N PHE A 79 -9.97 -6.25 -9.25
CA PHE A 79 -10.59 -7.45 -8.68
C PHE A 79 -10.88 -7.31 -7.17
N GLY A 80 -10.63 -6.12 -6.62
CA GLY A 80 -10.82 -5.81 -5.22
C GLY A 80 -9.67 -6.29 -4.33
N TYR A 81 -9.94 -6.28 -3.03
CA TYR A 81 -8.99 -6.66 -2.00
C TYR A 81 -9.72 -7.22 -0.78
N ARG A 82 -8.96 -7.84 0.12
CA ARG A 82 -9.37 -8.12 1.49
C ARG A 82 -8.28 -7.69 2.48
N MET A 83 -8.67 -7.53 3.74
CA MET A 83 -7.74 -7.30 4.85
C MET A 83 -7.54 -8.59 5.65
N GLU A 84 -6.30 -8.84 6.03
CA GLU A 84 -5.88 -9.89 6.96
C GLU A 84 -5.07 -9.23 8.08
N GLY A 85 -5.76 -8.66 9.07
CA GLY A 85 -5.13 -7.80 10.07
C GLY A 85 -4.56 -6.54 9.41
N GLN A 86 -3.26 -6.33 9.51
CA GLN A 86 -2.55 -5.20 8.86
C GLN A 86 -2.11 -5.51 7.41
N ARG A 87 -2.39 -6.73 6.94
CA ARG A 87 -2.02 -7.18 5.59
C ARG A 87 -3.15 -6.90 4.61
N ILE A 88 -2.83 -6.27 3.50
CA ILE A 88 -3.72 -6.05 2.36
C ILE A 88 -3.45 -7.19 1.37
N VAL A 89 -4.51 -7.87 0.94
CA VAL A 89 -4.45 -8.87 -0.14
C VAL A 89 -5.18 -8.30 -1.33
N VAL A 90 -4.44 -7.86 -2.34
CA VAL A 90 -4.98 -7.36 -3.61
C VAL A 90 -5.16 -8.53 -4.56
N TYR A 91 -6.34 -8.68 -5.15
CA TYR A 91 -6.57 -9.71 -6.16
C TYR A 91 -6.05 -9.27 -7.52
N THR A 92 -5.36 -10.16 -8.23
CA THR A 92 -4.77 -9.95 -9.55
C THR A 92 -5.19 -11.07 -10.50
N ASP A 93 -5.18 -10.80 -11.81
CA ASP A 93 -5.39 -11.81 -12.86
C ASP A 93 -4.16 -12.71 -13.02
#